data_AF-A0A2G6Q0E9-F1
#
_entry.id   AF-A0A2G6Q0E9-F1
#
_cell.length_a   1.000
_cell.length_b   1.000
_cell.length_c   1.000
_cell.angle_alpha   90.00
_cell.angle_beta   90.00
_cell.angle_gamma   90.00
#
_symmetry.space_group_name_H-M   'P 1'
#
loop_
_entity.id
_entity.type
_entity.pdbx_description
1 polymer ?
#
loop_
_entity_poly.entity_id
_entity_poly.type
_entity_poly.pdbx_seq_one_letter_code
_entity_poly.pdbx_strand_id
1 'polypeptide(L)'
;MCFKLDLKLVAKLEAFMLPEYFEFQLAPKVIYGVGVVDQIPNNLLYLGSRRALLVTDLVLVQTGTVRKVIEALESSQIEIAAVFDEVPPNSTIKTVEDCSTAIQENKCNLIIAVGGGSVIDTAKVANLLAVKGGRLSDHMGAYLLEKSEKLHPAVIIPTTAGTGSEVTKVAVIADTKNQVKLPFAEDQFLPELAVLDPELTETMPGKLTAATGMDALTHAIEAYVDKEWSPASDAMALHAIKLLSKNILIACARPEDMQARGAMLVGSFLAGVAFSHSMVGMTHGIAHALGSVYHIPHGLANALVLPEVMEYNLEERMERYVDVGYALGVQYPQYVSGSKSMIQNGSLLTSLFKKAGPTPEVKSWLSDKVHQAQGLAGEALSVFGFVDDWVRRQVAKGAIEKVRTLNRQLAYLTEMPLNLKDAGIDDQLAKLETVVQTAMEDGAMLYNPVEPQRKAVRAIVQTVYGNNDKPLCVPMNQLGQSAEKKGSRSFQNVFSDSETVYRVIGGFFDRLKEHEKMGPELAKTNLLIQFIYKKPSAVITIDARGDELAIYHGDCDLTPEVTMSMNADFAHLFWHGKANLITALTKREVKARGNVPKTIKLLPVLNPAYALYPVYLKEIGFELNDLK
;
A
#
# COMPACT_ATOMS: atom_id res chain seq x y z
N MET A 1 31.09 -53.85 7.47
CA MET A 1 31.37 -52.57 8.16
C MET A 1 30.37 -51.56 7.62
N CYS A 2 29.27 -51.33 8.34
CA CYS A 2 28.17 -50.48 7.88
C CYS A 2 28.64 -49.03 7.79
N PHE A 3 28.65 -48.48 6.58
CA PHE A 3 28.71 -47.03 6.38
C PHE A 3 27.38 -46.45 6.87
N LYS A 4 27.41 -45.85 8.07
CA LYS A 4 26.41 -44.84 8.46
C LYS A 4 26.57 -43.70 7.45
N LEU A 5 25.73 -43.68 6.41
CA LEU A 5 25.47 -42.44 5.69
C LEU A 5 25.02 -41.43 6.75
N ASP A 6 25.78 -40.36 6.88
CA ASP A 6 25.48 -39.26 7.77
C ASP A 6 24.21 -38.57 7.27
N LEU A 7 23.06 -39.03 7.77
CA LEU A 7 21.72 -38.48 7.53
C LEU A 7 21.63 -36.98 7.85
N LYS A 8 22.65 -36.39 8.48
CA LYS A 8 22.78 -34.95 8.69
C LYS A 8 23.07 -34.17 7.41
N LEU A 9 23.69 -34.75 6.38
CA LEU A 9 24.05 -34.01 5.17
C LEU A 9 22.87 -33.82 4.19
N VAL A 10 21.80 -34.63 4.33
CA VAL A 10 20.62 -34.59 3.45
C VAL A 10 19.47 -33.74 4.06
N ALA A 11 19.63 -33.25 5.29
CA ALA A 11 18.59 -32.55 6.04
C ALA A 11 18.77 -31.01 6.12
N LYS A 12 19.53 -30.40 5.19
CA LYS A 12 19.56 -28.94 4.98
C LYS A 12 18.85 -28.50 3.69
N LEU A 13 17.84 -29.27 3.28
CA LEU A 13 16.67 -28.63 2.69
C LEU A 13 15.89 -28.10 3.89
N GLU A 14 16.19 -26.87 4.30
CA GLU A 14 15.39 -26.19 5.33
C GLU A 14 13.94 -26.23 4.86
N ALA A 15 13.18 -27.15 5.46
CA ALA A 15 11.75 -27.21 5.25
C ALA A 15 11.23 -25.84 5.65
N PHE A 16 10.35 -25.26 4.83
CA PHE A 16 9.60 -24.06 5.21
C PHE A 16 8.79 -24.40 6.47
N MET A 17 9.34 -24.08 7.65
CA MET A 17 8.73 -24.37 8.93
C MET A 17 7.87 -23.17 9.32
N LEU A 18 6.58 -23.42 9.50
CA LEU A 18 5.66 -22.44 10.05
C LEU A 18 6.03 -22.13 11.51
N PRO A 19 5.75 -20.91 12.02
CA PRO A 19 5.85 -20.64 13.44
C PRO A 19 4.90 -21.57 14.21
N GLU A 20 5.22 -21.82 15.49
CA GLU A 20 4.39 -22.70 16.36
C GLU A 20 2.95 -22.20 16.47
N TYR A 21 2.77 -20.88 16.48
CA TYR A 21 1.48 -20.20 16.49
C TYR A 21 1.56 -18.92 15.65
N PHE A 22 0.49 -18.59 14.93
CA PHE A 22 0.24 -17.23 14.48
C PHE A 22 -1.26 -16.99 14.39
N GLU A 23 -1.67 -15.75 14.64
CA GLU A 23 -3.05 -15.29 14.44
C GLU A 23 -3.04 -14.13 13.45
N PHE A 24 -3.91 -14.21 12.44
CA PHE A 24 -4.04 -13.17 11.44
C PHE A 24 -5.51 -12.77 11.31
N GLN A 25 -5.77 -11.47 11.45
CA GLN A 25 -7.10 -10.89 11.38
C GLN A 25 -7.00 -9.53 10.67
N LEU A 26 -7.64 -9.43 9.50
CA LEU A 26 -7.79 -8.18 8.77
C LEU A 26 -9.22 -7.66 8.95
N ALA A 27 -9.42 -6.68 9.84
CA ALA A 27 -10.76 -6.24 10.22
C ALA A 27 -11.35 -5.06 9.39
N PRO A 28 -10.60 -4.02 8.99
CA PRO A 28 -11.23 -2.89 8.34
C PRO A 28 -11.56 -3.20 6.88
N LYS A 29 -12.72 -2.73 6.42
CA LYS A 29 -12.98 -2.65 4.98
C LYS A 29 -12.08 -1.56 4.40
N VAL A 30 -11.32 -1.90 3.37
CA VAL A 30 -10.42 -0.95 2.70
C VAL A 30 -10.92 -0.69 1.28
N ILE A 31 -10.99 0.58 0.89
CA ILE A 31 -11.24 0.99 -0.50
C ILE A 31 -10.05 1.79 -1.02
N TYR A 32 -9.69 1.58 -2.28
CA TYR A 32 -8.59 2.25 -2.94
C TYR A 32 -8.99 2.71 -4.34
N GLY A 33 -8.56 3.91 -4.70
CA GLY A 33 -8.70 4.44 -6.05
C GLY A 33 -8.50 5.95 -6.07
N VAL A 34 -8.09 6.47 -7.22
CA VAL A 34 -8.05 7.92 -7.46
C VAL A 34 -9.48 8.47 -7.39
N GLY A 35 -9.73 9.42 -6.49
CA GLY A 35 -11.07 9.99 -6.28
C GLY A 35 -12.05 9.03 -5.58
N VAL A 36 -11.55 7.97 -4.92
CA VAL A 36 -12.41 7.03 -4.19
C VAL A 36 -13.09 7.67 -2.97
N VAL A 37 -12.65 8.85 -2.54
CA VAL A 37 -13.31 9.65 -1.49
C VAL A 37 -14.80 9.88 -1.78
N ASP A 38 -15.19 10.04 -3.05
CA ASP A 38 -16.59 10.21 -3.47
C ASP A 38 -17.45 8.97 -3.22
N GLN A 39 -16.84 7.82 -2.97
CA GLN A 39 -17.55 6.57 -2.68
C GLN A 39 -17.86 6.40 -1.19
N ILE A 40 -17.37 7.28 -0.30
CA ILE A 40 -17.62 7.19 1.15
C ILE A 40 -19.12 7.08 1.46
N PRO A 41 -20.03 7.93 0.92
CA PRO A 41 -21.47 7.81 1.19
C PRO A 41 -22.04 6.43 0.89
N ASN A 42 -21.68 5.84 -0.26
CA ASN A 42 -22.15 4.52 -0.67
C ASN A 42 -21.63 3.40 0.26
N ASN A 43 -20.44 3.59 0.80
CA ASN A 43 -19.84 2.62 1.70
C ASN A 43 -20.39 2.71 3.12
N LEU A 44 -21.04 3.80 3.52
CA LEU A 44 -21.56 4.03 4.87
C LEU A 44 -23.09 3.99 4.98
N LEU A 45 -23.81 3.68 3.88
CA LEU A 45 -25.28 3.67 3.85
C LEU A 45 -25.92 2.84 4.98
N TYR A 46 -25.32 1.72 5.37
CA TYR A 46 -25.86 0.84 6.43
C TYR A 46 -25.75 1.44 7.83
N LEU A 47 -24.90 2.45 8.03
CA LEU A 47 -24.86 3.20 9.29
C LEU A 47 -26.11 4.09 9.40
N GLY A 48 -26.73 4.51 8.29
CA GLY A 48 -27.85 5.46 8.31
C GLY A 48 -27.41 6.84 8.79
N SER A 49 -28.33 7.60 9.39
CA SER A 49 -28.02 8.95 9.89
C SER A 49 -27.00 8.94 11.03
N ARG A 50 -25.96 9.77 10.91
CA ARG A 50 -24.88 9.91 11.90
C ARG A 50 -24.46 11.36 12.04
N ARG A 51 -23.96 11.72 13.22
CA ARG A 51 -23.30 13.00 13.51
C ARG A 51 -21.81 12.72 13.64
N ALA A 52 -21.02 13.26 12.73
CA ALA A 52 -19.59 13.00 12.67
C ALA A 52 -18.80 14.12 13.33
N LEU A 53 -17.75 13.75 14.07
CA LEU A 53 -16.62 14.65 14.30
C LEU A 53 -15.59 14.38 13.19
N LEU A 54 -15.21 15.42 12.45
CA LEU A 54 -14.08 15.36 11.53
C LEU A 54 -12.81 15.79 12.28
N VAL A 55 -11.82 14.90 12.39
CA VAL A 55 -10.53 15.16 13.06
C VAL A 55 -9.46 15.33 11.98
N THR A 56 -8.71 16.42 12.04
CA THR A 56 -7.68 16.79 11.05
C THR A 56 -6.61 17.69 11.66
N ASP A 57 -5.61 18.07 10.87
CA ASP A 57 -4.72 19.19 11.17
C ASP A 57 -5.06 20.43 10.32
N LEU A 58 -4.57 21.59 10.78
CA LEU A 58 -4.78 22.89 10.16
C LEU A 58 -4.20 22.98 8.74
N VAL A 59 -3.12 22.27 8.44
CA VAL A 59 -2.47 22.31 7.12
C VAL A 59 -3.39 21.68 6.06
N LEU A 60 -4.07 20.59 6.40
CA LEU A 60 -5.02 19.92 5.52
C LEU A 60 -6.30 20.72 5.29
N VAL A 61 -6.72 21.53 6.26
CA VAL A 61 -7.80 22.51 6.08
C VAL A 61 -7.35 23.59 5.09
N GLN A 62 -6.17 24.19 5.31
CA GLN A 62 -5.64 25.27 4.47
C GLN A 62 -5.35 24.83 3.03
N THR A 63 -4.92 23.59 2.82
CA THR A 63 -4.65 23.02 1.49
C THR A 63 -5.92 22.57 0.75
N GLY A 64 -7.09 22.59 1.42
CA GLY A 64 -8.37 22.21 0.83
C GLY A 64 -8.61 20.70 0.75
N THR A 65 -7.71 19.86 1.29
CA THR A 65 -7.87 18.41 1.35
C THR A 65 -9.11 18.02 2.16
N VAL A 66 -9.33 18.67 3.31
CA VAL A 66 -10.51 18.42 4.16
C VAL A 66 -11.81 18.80 3.45
N ARG A 67 -11.79 19.89 2.66
CA ARG A 67 -12.97 20.33 1.91
C ARG A 67 -13.45 19.26 0.93
N LYS A 68 -12.55 18.57 0.22
CA LYS A 68 -12.91 17.45 -0.67
C LYS A 68 -13.69 16.35 0.07
N VAL A 69 -13.29 16.03 1.30
CA VAL A 69 -13.98 15.02 2.14
C VAL A 69 -15.36 15.50 2.57
N ILE A 70 -15.49 16.77 2.97
CA ILE A 70 -16.78 17.36 3.35
C ILE A 70 -17.74 17.36 2.15
N GLU A 71 -17.28 17.82 0.99
CA GLU A 71 -18.06 17.85 -0.27
C GLU A 71 -18.51 16.44 -0.68
N ALA A 72 -17.63 15.44 -0.57
CA ALA A 72 -17.99 14.05 -0.85
C ALA A 72 -19.13 13.53 0.05
N LEU A 73 -19.24 14.03 1.27
CA LEU A 73 -20.24 13.60 2.27
C LEU A 73 -21.57 14.35 2.17
N GLU A 74 -21.67 15.46 1.43
CA GLU A 74 -22.91 16.27 1.30
C GLU A 74 -24.10 15.45 0.78
N SER A 75 -23.83 14.43 -0.03
CA SER A 75 -24.85 13.53 -0.60
C SER A 75 -25.25 12.37 0.33
N SER A 76 -24.74 12.34 1.56
CA SER A 76 -24.94 11.26 2.53
C SER A 76 -25.94 11.63 3.64
N GLN A 77 -26.27 10.66 4.49
CA GLN A 77 -27.03 10.90 5.74
C GLN A 77 -26.12 11.29 6.93
N ILE A 78 -24.84 11.56 6.67
CA ILE A 78 -23.85 11.91 7.68
C ILE A 78 -23.76 13.43 7.78
N GLU A 79 -24.09 13.97 8.94
CA GLU A 79 -23.91 15.38 9.28
C GLU A 79 -22.51 15.56 9.89
N ILE A 80 -21.67 16.42 9.32
CA ILE A 80 -20.44 16.87 10.00
C ILE A 80 -20.85 17.86 11.09
N ALA A 81 -20.98 17.38 12.32
CA ALA A 81 -21.47 18.18 13.44
C ALA A 81 -20.41 19.17 13.96
N ALA A 82 -19.13 18.78 13.86
CA ALA A 82 -17.99 19.62 14.20
C ALA A 82 -16.73 19.17 13.43
N VAL A 83 -15.78 20.11 13.30
CA VAL A 83 -14.42 19.86 12.81
C VAL A 83 -13.45 20.18 13.95
N PHE A 84 -12.53 19.27 14.23
CA PHE A 84 -11.41 19.46 15.14
C PHE A 84 -10.12 19.45 14.31
N ASP A 85 -9.54 20.63 14.09
CA ASP A 85 -8.38 20.85 13.20
C ASP A 85 -7.09 21.24 13.97
N GLU A 86 -7.12 21.14 15.29
CA GLU A 86 -6.04 21.56 16.19
C GLU A 86 -5.03 20.44 16.50
N VAL A 87 -4.97 19.37 15.69
CA VAL A 87 -4.01 18.27 15.93
C VAL A 87 -2.59 18.68 15.52
N PRO A 88 -1.62 18.70 16.45
CA PRO A 88 -0.23 19.02 16.12
C PRO A 88 0.53 17.77 15.62
N PRO A 89 1.70 17.95 14.99
CA PRO A 89 2.67 16.87 14.83
C PRO A 89 3.04 16.29 16.22
N ASN A 90 2.98 14.97 16.39
CA ASN A 90 3.12 14.28 17.68
C ASN A 90 2.06 14.76 18.69
N SER A 91 0.83 14.29 18.51
CA SER A 91 -0.32 14.67 19.35
C SER A 91 -0.08 14.48 20.83
N THR A 92 -0.66 15.36 21.65
CA THR A 92 -0.46 15.42 23.10
C THR A 92 -1.69 14.92 23.87
N ILE A 93 -1.50 14.60 25.16
CA ILE A 93 -2.61 14.27 26.08
C ILE A 93 -3.72 15.33 26.00
N LYS A 94 -3.35 16.62 26.07
CA LYS A 94 -4.33 17.72 26.03
C LYS A 94 -5.13 17.71 24.73
N THR A 95 -4.46 17.52 23.58
CA THR A 95 -5.13 17.46 22.28
C THR A 95 -6.17 16.34 22.23
N VAL A 96 -5.87 15.17 22.80
CA VAL A 96 -6.82 14.05 22.88
C VAL A 96 -8.00 14.39 23.80
N GLU A 97 -7.76 15.02 24.94
CA GLU A 97 -8.81 15.45 25.88
C GLU A 97 -9.73 16.51 25.25
N ASP A 98 -9.16 17.50 24.56
CA ASP A 98 -9.93 18.53 23.83
C ASP A 98 -10.76 17.90 22.70
N CYS A 99 -10.16 16.99 21.92
CA CYS A 99 -10.86 16.27 20.85
C CYS A 99 -11.99 15.39 21.41
N SER A 100 -11.76 14.69 22.53
CA SER A 100 -12.79 13.90 23.23
C SER A 100 -13.94 14.78 23.73
N THR A 101 -13.63 15.97 24.25
CA THR A 101 -14.63 16.95 24.66
C THR A 101 -15.48 17.39 23.47
N ALA A 102 -14.85 17.66 22.32
CA ALA A 102 -15.56 18.01 21.08
C ALA A 102 -16.50 16.88 20.60
N ILE A 103 -16.13 15.60 20.75
CA ILE A 103 -17.01 14.45 20.46
C ILE A 103 -18.27 14.52 21.33
N GLN A 104 -18.09 14.71 22.65
CA GLN A 104 -19.17 14.69 23.63
C GLN A 104 -20.12 15.89 23.52
N GLU A 105 -19.58 17.11 23.42
CA GLU A 105 -20.36 18.35 23.34
C GLU A 105 -21.24 18.41 22.08
N ASN A 106 -20.71 17.94 20.95
CA ASN A 106 -21.43 17.94 19.67
C ASN A 106 -22.29 16.68 19.45
N LYS A 107 -22.29 15.75 20.43
CA LYS A 107 -23.01 14.48 20.41
C LYS A 107 -22.68 13.65 19.17
N CYS A 108 -21.39 13.61 18.83
CA CYS A 108 -20.91 12.86 17.67
C CYS A 108 -20.97 11.35 17.96
N ASN A 109 -21.41 10.58 16.97
CA ASN A 109 -21.52 9.12 17.04
C ASN A 109 -20.86 8.43 15.83
N LEU A 110 -20.01 9.16 15.12
CA LEU A 110 -19.14 8.73 14.03
C LEU A 110 -17.87 9.58 14.10
N ILE A 111 -16.72 8.96 13.86
CA ILE A 111 -15.43 9.66 13.78
C ILE A 111 -14.92 9.59 12.34
N ILE A 112 -14.51 10.72 11.77
CA ILE A 112 -13.87 10.79 10.45
C ILE A 112 -12.50 11.41 10.63
N ALA A 113 -11.45 10.62 10.54
CA ALA A 113 -10.07 11.10 10.65
C ALA A 113 -9.48 11.32 9.25
N VAL A 114 -9.03 12.54 8.97
CA VAL A 114 -8.39 12.93 7.71
C VAL A 114 -7.01 13.47 8.02
N GLY A 115 -5.97 12.66 7.84
CA GLY A 115 -4.62 13.10 8.18
C GLY A 115 -3.56 12.01 8.18
N GLY A 116 -2.37 12.36 8.67
CA GLY A 116 -1.31 11.40 8.96
C GLY A 116 -1.50 10.71 10.33
N GLY A 117 -0.50 9.93 10.74
CA GLY A 117 -0.54 9.16 12.00
C GLY A 117 -0.97 9.96 13.23
N SER A 118 -0.48 11.20 13.42
CA SER A 118 -0.87 12.03 14.56
C SER A 118 -2.38 12.28 14.64
N VAL A 119 -3.02 12.57 13.51
CA VAL A 119 -4.48 12.80 13.42
C VAL A 119 -5.24 11.52 13.72
N ILE A 120 -4.80 10.42 13.12
CA ILE A 120 -5.45 9.12 13.25
C ILE A 120 -5.36 8.62 14.69
N ASP A 121 -4.18 8.70 15.31
CA ASP A 121 -3.95 8.28 16.69
C ASP A 121 -4.74 9.16 17.66
N THR A 122 -4.81 10.47 17.42
CA THR A 122 -5.66 11.37 18.21
C THR A 122 -7.13 10.94 18.13
N ALA A 123 -7.62 10.67 16.92
CA ALA A 123 -9.01 10.28 16.70
C ALA A 123 -9.35 8.94 17.38
N LYS A 124 -8.45 7.95 17.31
CA LYS A 124 -8.59 6.64 17.99
C LYS A 124 -8.73 6.81 19.50
N VAL A 125 -7.79 7.52 20.11
CA VAL A 125 -7.73 7.65 21.57
C VAL A 125 -8.78 8.62 22.09
N ALA A 126 -9.13 9.67 21.34
CA ALA A 126 -10.24 10.56 21.70
C ALA A 126 -11.58 9.82 21.66
N ASN A 127 -11.80 8.93 20.70
CA ASN A 127 -12.99 8.07 20.66
C ASN A 127 -13.07 7.14 21.87
N LEU A 128 -11.94 6.51 22.24
CA LEU A 128 -11.81 5.72 23.47
C LEU A 128 -12.19 6.53 24.72
N LEU A 129 -11.58 7.70 24.88
CA LEU A 129 -11.82 8.57 26.03
C LEU A 129 -13.26 9.10 26.06
N ALA A 130 -13.84 9.42 24.91
CA ALA A 130 -15.21 9.91 24.81
C ALA A 130 -16.24 8.86 25.25
N VAL A 131 -15.99 7.58 24.94
CA VAL A 131 -16.87 6.47 25.29
C VAL A 131 -16.66 6.00 26.74
N LYS A 132 -15.41 5.89 27.19
CA LYS A 132 -15.07 5.31 28.50
C LYS A 132 -15.03 6.34 29.63
N GLY A 133 -14.78 7.61 29.32
CA GLY A 133 -14.57 8.67 30.31
C GLY A 133 -13.32 8.45 31.17
N GLY A 134 -13.22 9.14 32.31
CA GLY A 134 -12.05 9.02 33.20
C GLY A 134 -10.83 9.81 32.71
N ARG A 135 -9.64 9.48 33.22
CA ARG A 135 -8.40 10.12 32.79
C ARG A 135 -7.79 9.33 31.64
N LEU A 136 -7.13 10.02 30.72
CA LEU A 136 -6.48 9.37 29.58
C LEU A 136 -5.49 8.27 30.01
N SER A 137 -4.73 8.52 31.08
CA SER A 137 -3.76 7.57 31.64
C SER A 137 -4.38 6.26 32.14
N ASP A 138 -5.67 6.27 32.50
CA ASP A 138 -6.36 5.08 33.00
C ASP A 138 -6.64 4.07 31.87
N HIS A 139 -6.51 4.50 30.62
CA HIS A 139 -6.69 3.69 29.40
C HIS A 139 -5.38 3.36 28.69
N MET A 140 -4.23 3.75 29.26
CA MET A 140 -2.93 3.44 28.67
C MET A 140 -2.59 1.97 28.89
N GLY A 141 -2.25 1.25 27.81
CA GLY A 141 -1.95 -0.17 27.85
C GLY A 141 -2.39 -0.90 26.58
N ALA A 142 -2.51 -2.21 26.69
CA ALA A 142 -2.93 -3.07 25.59
C ALA A 142 -4.09 -3.96 26.01
N TYR A 143 -5.14 -4.00 25.19
CA TYR A 143 -6.31 -4.88 25.32
C TYR A 143 -7.07 -4.69 26.64
N LEU A 144 -7.29 -3.44 27.03
CA LEU A 144 -8.02 -3.08 28.25
C LEU A 144 -9.54 -3.12 28.04
N LEU A 145 -10.02 -3.00 26.80
CA LEU A 145 -11.43 -3.12 26.48
C LEU A 145 -11.88 -4.57 26.38
N GLU A 146 -13.07 -4.88 26.92
CA GLU A 146 -13.68 -6.17 26.68
C GLU A 146 -14.18 -6.29 25.22
N LYS A 147 -14.24 -7.51 24.68
CA LYS A 147 -14.75 -7.76 23.32
C LYS A 147 -16.19 -7.27 23.09
N SER A 148 -16.97 -7.13 24.16
CA SER A 148 -18.34 -6.61 24.16
C SER A 148 -18.40 -5.09 23.99
N GLU A 149 -17.33 -4.39 24.37
CA GLU A 149 -17.25 -2.93 24.33
C GLU A 149 -16.97 -2.45 22.90
N LYS A 150 -17.67 -1.37 22.52
CA LYS A 150 -17.59 -0.79 21.18
C LYS A 150 -17.31 0.70 21.28
N LEU A 151 -16.38 1.16 20.46
CA LEU A 151 -16.17 2.58 20.22
C LEU A 151 -17.16 3.09 19.16
N HIS A 152 -17.25 4.41 18.97
CA HIS A 152 -18.00 4.95 17.84
C HIS A 152 -17.37 4.44 16.53
N PRO A 153 -18.17 4.12 15.50
CA PRO A 153 -17.63 3.77 14.18
C PRO A 153 -16.66 4.85 13.70
N ALA A 154 -15.59 4.42 13.02
CA ALA A 154 -14.57 5.32 12.51
C ALA A 154 -14.37 5.12 11.00
N VAL A 155 -14.14 6.23 10.29
CA VAL A 155 -13.70 6.28 8.90
C VAL A 155 -12.35 6.96 8.90
N ILE A 156 -11.32 6.28 8.39
CA ILE A 156 -9.96 6.81 8.39
C ILE A 156 -9.49 7.03 6.95
N ILE A 157 -8.98 8.23 6.69
CA ILE A 157 -8.56 8.71 5.38
C ILE A 157 -7.10 9.19 5.51
N PRO A 158 -6.12 8.30 5.33
CA PRO A 158 -4.72 8.67 5.45
C PRO A 158 -4.31 9.68 4.38
N THR A 159 -3.63 10.75 4.78
CA THR A 159 -3.04 11.76 3.87
C THR A 159 -1.52 11.65 3.79
N THR A 160 -0.93 10.69 4.51
CA THR A 160 0.48 10.30 4.43
C THR A 160 0.61 8.82 4.08
N ALA A 161 1.69 8.46 3.40
CA ALA A 161 2.03 7.08 3.07
C ALA A 161 3.23 6.63 3.91
N GLY A 162 3.00 6.41 5.21
CA GLY A 162 4.04 5.98 6.15
C GLY A 162 3.55 5.07 7.26
N THR A 163 2.71 5.61 8.15
CA THR A 163 2.40 4.98 9.43
C THR A 163 1.50 3.75 9.32
N GLY A 164 0.68 3.65 8.28
CA GLY A 164 -0.35 2.60 8.15
C GLY A 164 -1.39 2.63 9.28
N SER A 165 -1.49 3.73 10.04
CA SER A 165 -2.33 3.79 11.26
C SER A 165 -3.82 3.58 10.97
N GLU A 166 -4.26 3.78 9.73
CA GLU A 166 -5.62 3.45 9.29
C GLU A 166 -5.99 1.96 9.43
N VAL A 167 -5.02 1.07 9.61
CA VAL A 167 -5.24 -0.38 9.76
C VAL A 167 -4.49 -1.01 10.94
N THR A 168 -3.96 -0.20 11.85
CA THR A 168 -3.27 -0.69 13.04
C THR A 168 -4.17 -0.65 14.27
N LYS A 169 -3.93 -1.58 15.19
CA LYS A 169 -4.57 -1.62 16.52
C LYS A 169 -3.91 -0.69 17.53
N VAL A 170 -2.87 0.03 17.14
CA VAL A 170 -2.03 0.84 18.02
C VAL A 170 -2.26 2.33 17.76
N ALA A 171 -2.14 3.12 18.82
CA ALA A 171 -2.02 4.57 18.78
C ALA A 171 -0.98 5.03 19.80
N VAL A 172 -0.27 6.11 19.50
CA VAL A 172 0.79 6.63 20.38
C VAL A 172 0.58 8.12 20.64
N ILE A 173 0.47 8.50 21.92
CA ILE A 173 0.25 9.89 22.35
C ILE A 173 1.45 10.40 23.15
N ALA A 174 1.91 11.62 22.87
CA ALA A 174 3.02 12.23 23.60
C ALA A 174 2.56 12.76 24.97
N ASP A 175 3.28 12.36 26.02
CA ASP A 175 3.23 12.98 27.34
C ASP A 175 4.41 13.95 27.47
N THR A 176 4.17 15.20 27.09
CA THR A 176 5.19 16.25 27.12
C THR A 176 5.66 16.59 28.54
N LYS A 177 4.85 16.30 29.56
CA LYS A 177 5.20 16.58 30.96
C LYS A 177 6.22 15.58 31.48
N ASN A 178 6.03 14.29 31.16
CA ASN A 178 6.91 13.22 31.58
C ASN A 178 7.97 12.83 30.53
N GLN A 179 7.96 13.46 29.35
CA GLN A 179 8.87 13.21 28.22
C GLN A 179 8.84 11.76 27.73
N VAL A 180 7.66 11.13 27.77
CA VAL A 180 7.44 9.76 27.31
C VAL A 180 6.33 9.72 26.26
N LYS A 181 6.26 8.61 25.52
CA LYS A 181 5.14 8.30 24.64
C LYS A 181 4.26 7.26 25.32
N LEU A 182 2.97 7.52 25.39
CA LEU A 182 1.96 6.63 25.97
C LEU A 182 1.41 5.72 24.86
N PRO A 183 1.64 4.39 24.93
CA PRO A 183 1.09 3.45 23.97
C PRO A 183 -0.35 3.05 24.35
N PHE A 184 -1.20 2.95 23.33
CA PHE A 184 -2.55 2.41 23.42
C PHE A 184 -2.70 1.32 22.37
N ALA A 185 -3.17 0.14 22.74
CA ALA A 185 -3.45 -0.94 21.80
C ALA A 185 -4.82 -1.56 22.08
N GLU A 186 -5.75 -1.46 21.12
CA GLU A 186 -7.10 -2.00 21.24
C GLU A 186 -7.58 -2.56 19.89
N ASP A 187 -8.28 -3.69 19.92
CA ASP A 187 -8.88 -4.27 18.71
C ASP A 187 -9.91 -3.31 18.07
N GLN A 188 -10.57 -2.51 18.93
CA GLN A 188 -11.60 -1.55 18.58
C GLN A 188 -11.04 -0.28 17.89
N PHE A 189 -9.72 -0.12 17.79
CA PHE A 189 -9.11 0.99 17.04
C PHE A 189 -9.18 0.79 15.52
N LEU A 190 -9.44 -0.43 15.05
CA LEU A 190 -9.62 -0.70 13.64
C LEU A 190 -10.90 -0.01 13.14
N PRO A 191 -10.83 0.77 12.04
CA PRO A 191 -11.99 1.50 11.57
C PRO A 191 -12.98 0.59 10.87
N GLU A 192 -14.18 1.11 10.69
CA GLU A 192 -15.19 0.49 9.85
C GLU A 192 -14.80 0.59 8.36
N LEU A 193 -14.15 1.71 7.98
CA LEU A 193 -13.70 1.98 6.63
C LEU A 193 -12.35 2.71 6.61
N ALA A 194 -11.38 2.17 5.89
CA ALA A 194 -10.16 2.88 5.50
C ALA A 194 -10.24 3.29 4.01
N VAL A 195 -9.94 4.55 3.71
CA VAL A 195 -10.08 5.15 2.37
C VAL A 195 -8.72 5.56 1.84
N LEU A 196 -8.14 4.74 0.97
CA LEU A 196 -6.84 4.99 0.36
C LEU A 196 -7.02 5.75 -0.96
N ASP A 197 -7.11 7.09 -0.88
CA ASP A 197 -7.22 7.97 -2.05
C ASP A 197 -5.91 8.74 -2.29
N PRO A 198 -5.15 8.42 -3.37
CA PRO A 198 -3.89 9.11 -3.64
C PRO A 198 -4.03 10.61 -3.90
N GLU A 199 -5.20 11.11 -4.31
CA GLU A 199 -5.40 12.57 -4.48
C GLU A 199 -5.25 13.34 -3.17
N LEU A 200 -5.55 12.71 -2.04
CA LEU A 200 -5.47 13.32 -0.71
C LEU A 200 -4.03 13.36 -0.17
N THR A 201 -3.08 12.77 -0.90
CA THR A 201 -1.64 12.81 -0.59
C THR A 201 -0.85 13.73 -1.53
N GLU A 202 -1.49 14.29 -2.56
CA GLU A 202 -0.82 15.07 -3.61
C GLU A 202 -0.07 16.29 -3.02
N THR A 203 -0.66 16.94 -2.02
CA THR A 203 -0.14 18.14 -1.36
C THR A 203 1.03 17.88 -0.41
N MET A 204 1.36 16.61 -0.15
CA MET A 204 2.45 16.24 0.75
C MET A 204 3.82 16.65 0.16
N PRO A 205 4.64 17.47 0.85
CA PRO A 205 5.96 17.88 0.37
C PRO A 205 6.88 16.68 0.10
N GLY A 206 7.81 16.82 -0.84
CA GLY A 206 8.74 15.75 -1.22
C GLY A 206 9.54 15.19 -0.04
N LYS A 207 10.02 16.06 0.85
CA LYS A 207 10.76 15.67 2.07
C LYS A 207 9.90 14.87 3.06
N LEU A 208 8.63 15.24 3.24
CA LEU A 208 7.69 14.49 4.08
C LEU A 208 7.32 13.15 3.43
N THR A 209 7.18 13.13 2.10
CA THR A 209 6.98 11.90 1.31
C THR A 209 8.14 10.93 1.45
N ALA A 210 9.38 11.44 1.44
CA ALA A 210 10.58 10.63 1.64
C ALA A 210 10.64 10.04 3.05
N ALA A 211 10.47 10.88 4.09
CA ALA A 211 10.53 10.44 5.47
C ALA A 211 9.44 9.41 5.80
N THR A 212 8.18 9.67 5.41
CA THR A 212 7.07 8.74 5.63
C THR A 212 7.18 7.48 4.77
N GLY A 213 7.65 7.59 3.53
CA GLY A 213 7.89 6.41 2.70
C GLY A 213 8.99 5.50 3.25
N MET A 214 10.05 6.07 3.83
CA MET A 214 11.09 5.29 4.51
C MET A 214 10.59 4.67 5.80
N ASP A 215 9.70 5.33 6.54
CA ASP A 215 8.99 4.78 7.69
C ASP A 215 8.22 3.50 7.33
N ALA A 216 7.38 3.57 6.27
CA ALA A 216 6.67 2.40 5.75
C ALA A 216 7.61 1.28 5.28
N LEU A 217 8.76 1.64 4.69
CA LEU A 217 9.74 0.64 4.24
C LEU A 217 10.40 -0.05 5.44
N THR A 218 10.73 0.70 6.49
CA THR A 218 11.23 0.17 7.76
C THR A 218 10.19 -0.75 8.40
N HIS A 219 8.91 -0.35 8.49
CA HIS A 219 7.83 -1.21 8.98
C HIS A 219 7.81 -2.56 8.25
N ALA A 220 7.86 -2.54 6.91
CA ALA A 220 7.80 -3.77 6.13
C ALA A 220 9.06 -4.65 6.30
N ILE A 221 10.25 -4.05 6.35
CA ILE A 221 11.50 -4.80 6.53
C ILE A 221 11.58 -5.40 7.94
N GLU A 222 11.20 -4.64 8.96
CA GLU A 222 11.23 -5.11 10.35
C GLU A 222 10.12 -6.10 10.70
N ALA A 223 8.97 -6.06 10.03
CA ALA A 223 7.89 -7.04 10.21
C ALA A 223 8.16 -8.37 9.48
N TYR A 224 8.77 -8.32 8.29
CA TYR A 224 9.61 -9.43 7.80
C TYR A 224 10.79 -9.58 8.77
N VAL A 225 11.75 -10.48 8.71
CA VAL A 225 12.86 -10.59 9.70
C VAL A 225 12.55 -10.73 11.22
N ASP A 226 11.41 -10.26 11.76
CA ASP A 226 11.03 -10.25 13.18
C ASP A 226 11.02 -11.65 13.82
N LYS A 227 10.98 -11.71 15.16
CA LYS A 227 10.72 -12.94 15.92
C LYS A 227 9.28 -13.44 15.76
N GLU A 228 8.30 -12.54 15.74
CA GLU A 228 6.84 -12.80 15.67
C GLU A 228 6.31 -12.78 14.22
N TRP A 229 7.15 -13.19 13.28
CA TRP A 229 6.79 -13.26 11.88
C TRP A 229 5.67 -14.29 11.62
N SER A 230 4.90 -14.07 10.56
CA SER A 230 3.90 -15.04 10.10
C SER A 230 3.84 -15.07 8.58
N PRO A 231 3.45 -16.20 7.95
CA PRO A 231 3.35 -16.27 6.48
C PRO A 231 2.44 -15.20 5.86
N ALA A 232 1.40 -14.79 6.59
CA ALA A 232 0.49 -13.73 6.14
C ALA A 232 1.15 -12.35 6.22
N SER A 233 1.80 -12.02 7.34
CA SER A 233 2.59 -10.79 7.50
C SER A 233 3.70 -10.71 6.44
N ASP A 234 4.40 -11.82 6.22
CA ASP A 234 5.49 -11.95 5.26
C ASP A 234 5.07 -11.62 3.83
N ALA A 235 3.92 -12.15 3.40
CA ALA A 235 3.38 -11.86 2.07
C ALA A 235 3.07 -10.36 1.90
N MET A 236 2.51 -9.72 2.93
CA MET A 236 2.21 -8.29 2.91
C MET A 236 3.49 -7.44 2.94
N ALA A 237 4.43 -7.79 3.82
CA ALA A 237 5.71 -7.10 3.99
C ALA A 237 6.55 -7.11 2.70
N LEU A 238 6.74 -8.28 2.07
CA LEU A 238 7.51 -8.37 0.81
C LEU A 238 6.85 -7.59 -0.33
N HIS A 239 5.51 -7.60 -0.40
CA HIS A 239 4.82 -6.81 -1.41
C HIS A 239 4.91 -5.30 -1.13
N ALA A 240 4.81 -4.89 0.14
CA ALA A 240 5.04 -3.51 0.57
C ALA A 240 6.44 -3.02 0.18
N ILE A 241 7.49 -3.78 0.50
CA ILE A 241 8.89 -3.46 0.12
C ILE A 241 8.99 -3.22 -1.39
N LYS A 242 8.38 -4.09 -2.20
CA LYS A 242 8.39 -3.98 -3.66
C LYS A 242 7.66 -2.74 -4.16
N LEU A 243 6.50 -2.40 -3.60
CA LEU A 243 5.74 -1.21 -4.00
C LEU A 243 6.48 0.07 -3.59
N LEU A 244 6.92 0.16 -2.33
CA LEU A 244 7.58 1.34 -1.78
C LEU A 244 8.91 1.62 -2.50
N SER A 245 9.78 0.64 -2.62
CA SER A 245 11.11 0.80 -3.23
C SER A 245 11.06 1.21 -4.71
N LYS A 246 10.02 0.80 -5.44
CA LYS A 246 9.83 1.17 -6.85
C LYS A 246 9.24 2.55 -7.06
N ASN A 247 8.52 3.10 -6.08
CA ASN A 247 7.68 4.29 -6.29
C ASN A 247 8.09 5.49 -5.45
N ILE A 248 8.81 5.32 -4.33
CA ILE A 248 9.14 6.42 -3.41
C ILE A 248 9.89 7.58 -4.09
N LEU A 249 10.87 7.27 -4.95
CA LEU A 249 11.61 8.30 -5.69
C LEU A 249 10.72 9.06 -6.68
N ILE A 250 9.78 8.36 -7.33
CA ILE A 250 8.83 8.97 -8.28
C ILE A 250 7.85 9.86 -7.51
N ALA A 251 7.30 9.39 -6.40
CA ALA A 251 6.37 10.15 -5.57
C ALA A 251 7.00 11.42 -4.97
N CYS A 252 8.30 11.39 -4.63
CA CYS A 252 9.04 12.58 -4.19
C CYS A 252 9.32 13.57 -5.33
N ALA A 253 9.65 13.07 -6.53
CA ALA A 253 10.06 13.91 -7.67
C ALA A 253 8.88 14.43 -8.51
N ARG A 254 7.75 13.72 -8.54
CA ARG A 254 6.53 14.02 -9.31
C ARG A 254 5.30 13.83 -8.41
N PRO A 255 4.99 14.79 -7.52
CA PRO A 255 3.85 14.74 -6.59
C PRO A 255 2.49 14.41 -7.23
N GLU A 256 2.31 14.80 -8.50
CA GLU A 256 1.12 14.64 -9.33
C GLU A 256 0.97 13.23 -9.94
N ASP A 257 1.98 12.36 -9.78
CA ASP A 257 1.93 10.98 -10.26
C ASP A 257 1.07 10.11 -9.30
N MET A 258 -0.22 10.03 -9.63
CA MET A 258 -1.20 9.29 -8.82
C MET A 258 -0.93 7.78 -8.74
N GLN A 259 -0.21 7.21 -9.71
CA GLN A 259 0.19 5.80 -9.63
C GLN A 259 1.29 5.62 -8.59
N ALA A 260 2.30 6.49 -8.60
CA ALA A 260 3.35 6.47 -7.58
C ALA A 260 2.79 6.76 -6.18
N ARG A 261 1.96 7.81 -6.03
CA ARG A 261 1.26 8.12 -4.77
C ARG A 261 0.38 6.96 -4.30
N GLY A 262 -0.38 6.35 -5.22
CA GLY A 262 -1.24 5.22 -4.91
C GLY A 262 -0.45 3.97 -4.49
N ALA A 263 0.66 3.68 -5.17
CA ALA A 263 1.54 2.58 -4.80
C ALA A 263 2.22 2.82 -3.44
N MET A 264 2.56 4.07 -3.11
CA MET A 264 3.06 4.43 -1.78
C MET A 264 1.98 4.22 -0.70
N LEU A 265 0.75 4.68 -0.92
CA LEU A 265 -0.37 4.45 0.01
C LEU A 265 -0.64 2.96 0.23
N VAL A 266 -0.78 2.19 -0.84
CA VAL A 266 -1.01 0.73 -0.74
C VAL A 266 0.19 0.03 -0.10
N GLY A 267 1.41 0.45 -0.42
CA GLY A 267 2.62 -0.06 0.22
C GLY A 267 2.64 0.19 1.73
N SER A 268 2.31 1.42 2.16
CA SER A 268 2.21 1.79 3.57
C SER A 268 1.08 1.04 4.30
N PHE A 269 -0.09 0.90 3.66
CA PHE A 269 -1.18 0.07 4.17
C PHE A 269 -0.73 -1.38 4.41
N LEU A 270 -0.08 -2.01 3.43
CA LEU A 270 0.39 -3.39 3.54
C LEU A 270 1.49 -3.54 4.60
N ALA A 271 2.38 -2.57 4.71
CA ALA A 271 3.36 -2.50 5.80
C ALA A 271 2.66 -2.40 7.16
N GLY A 272 1.62 -1.55 7.26
CA GLY A 272 0.74 -1.39 8.42
C GLY A 272 0.10 -2.69 8.87
N VAL A 273 -0.49 -3.43 7.93
CA VAL A 273 -1.03 -4.77 8.20
C VAL A 273 0.07 -5.71 8.69
N ALA A 274 1.23 -5.75 8.03
CA ALA A 274 2.32 -6.65 8.40
C ALA A 274 2.81 -6.40 9.83
N PHE A 275 3.19 -5.16 10.16
CA PHE A 275 3.74 -4.85 11.49
C PHE A 275 2.67 -4.86 12.58
N SER A 276 1.39 -4.63 12.27
CA SER A 276 0.32 -4.82 13.27
C SER A 276 0.16 -6.29 13.70
N HIS A 277 0.71 -7.24 12.95
CA HIS A 277 0.73 -8.67 13.29
C HIS A 277 2.09 -9.17 13.79
N SER A 278 3.19 -8.65 13.24
CA SER A 278 4.56 -9.11 13.52
C SER A 278 5.42 -8.10 14.27
N MET A 279 4.84 -7.00 14.74
CA MET A 279 5.52 -5.90 15.44
C MET A 279 6.67 -5.29 14.63
N VAL A 280 7.54 -4.53 15.30
CA VAL A 280 8.71 -3.83 14.77
C VAL A 280 9.90 -4.05 15.69
N GLY A 281 11.11 -3.71 15.24
CA GLY A 281 12.35 -4.09 15.88
C GLY A 281 13.22 -2.93 16.39
N MET A 282 14.53 -3.19 16.42
CA MET A 282 15.54 -2.31 16.99
C MET A 282 15.64 -0.96 16.26
N THR A 283 15.27 -0.88 14.98
CA THR A 283 15.24 0.40 14.23
C THR A 283 14.24 1.35 14.86
N HIS A 284 13.00 0.88 15.05
CA HIS A 284 11.96 1.67 15.69
C HIS A 284 12.31 2.04 17.13
N GLY A 285 12.87 1.12 17.91
CA GLY A 285 13.28 1.41 19.29
C GLY A 285 14.32 2.53 19.39
N ILE A 286 15.33 2.54 18.50
CA ILE A 286 16.30 3.64 18.42
C ILE A 286 15.63 4.92 17.90
N ALA A 287 14.78 4.83 16.88
CA ALA A 287 14.11 5.99 16.29
C ALA A 287 13.15 6.68 17.27
N HIS A 288 12.43 5.92 18.11
CA HIS A 288 11.61 6.46 19.19
C HIS A 288 12.45 7.25 20.20
N ALA A 289 13.59 6.70 20.62
CA ALA A 289 14.50 7.37 21.54
C ALA A 289 15.13 8.65 20.95
N LEU A 290 15.52 8.63 19.66
CA LEU A 290 15.99 9.83 18.97
C LEU A 290 14.90 10.90 18.87
N GLY A 291 13.66 10.49 18.61
CA GLY A 291 12.50 11.39 18.57
C GLY A 291 12.13 11.99 19.93
N SER A 292 12.25 11.24 21.02
CA SER A 292 11.94 11.76 22.37
C SER A 292 13.05 12.66 22.92
N VAL A 293 14.32 12.30 22.72
CA VAL A 293 15.48 13.00 23.33
C VAL A 293 15.97 14.20 22.49
N TYR A 294 15.94 14.07 21.16
CA TYR A 294 16.47 15.06 20.21
C TYR A 294 15.42 15.61 19.24
N HIS A 295 14.16 15.17 19.33
CA HIS A 295 13.08 15.63 18.44
C HIS A 295 13.34 15.39 16.95
N ILE A 296 14.14 14.37 16.63
CA ILE A 296 14.35 13.94 15.24
C ILE A 296 13.03 13.40 14.68
N PRO A 297 12.59 13.85 13.49
CA PRO A 297 11.40 13.33 12.84
C PRO A 297 11.45 11.81 12.69
N HIS A 298 10.37 11.12 13.05
CA HIS A 298 10.35 9.65 13.17
C HIS A 298 10.84 8.92 11.91
N GLY A 299 10.24 9.23 10.74
CA GLY A 299 10.63 8.61 9.48
C GLY A 299 12.08 8.92 9.05
N LEU A 300 12.62 10.07 9.43
CA LEU A 300 14.05 10.38 9.21
C LEU A 300 14.94 9.52 10.11
N ALA A 301 14.61 9.40 11.40
CA ALA A 301 15.36 8.54 12.31
C ALA A 301 15.33 7.07 11.85
N ASN A 302 14.16 6.57 11.43
CA ASN A 302 14.02 5.23 10.84
C ASN A 302 14.87 5.06 9.57
N ALA A 303 14.83 6.02 8.64
CA ALA A 303 15.62 5.97 7.41
C ALA A 303 17.12 5.85 7.69
N LEU A 304 17.62 6.64 8.65
CA LEU A 304 19.03 6.70 8.99
C LEU A 304 19.54 5.45 9.74
N VAL A 305 18.71 4.90 10.63
CA VAL A 305 19.09 3.77 11.50
C VAL A 305 18.93 2.42 10.81
N LEU A 306 17.93 2.27 9.94
CA LEU A 306 17.57 1.00 9.30
C LEU A 306 18.78 0.23 8.70
N PRO A 307 19.63 0.81 7.84
CA PRO A 307 20.72 0.04 7.22
C PRO A 307 21.72 -0.52 8.25
N GLU A 308 21.96 0.17 9.35
CA GLU A 308 22.88 -0.27 10.41
C GLU A 308 22.27 -1.40 11.26
N VAL A 309 20.96 -1.35 11.51
CA VAL A 309 20.23 -2.44 12.18
C VAL A 309 20.11 -3.67 11.28
N MET A 310 19.91 -3.48 9.96
CA MET A 310 19.95 -4.58 9.00
C MET A 310 21.32 -5.28 9.01
N GLU A 311 22.42 -4.53 9.09
CA GLU A 311 23.77 -5.08 9.20
C GLU A 311 23.98 -5.84 10.51
N TYR A 312 23.49 -5.31 11.63
CA TYR A 312 23.51 -5.98 12.93
C TYR A 312 22.74 -7.32 12.93
N ASN A 313 21.59 -7.36 12.26
CA ASN A 313 20.71 -8.54 12.20
C ASN A 313 21.07 -9.55 11.10
N LEU A 314 22.01 -9.22 10.19
CA LEU A 314 22.20 -9.94 8.92
C LEU A 314 22.55 -11.42 9.11
N GLU A 315 23.48 -11.74 10.02
CA GLU A 315 23.98 -13.11 10.18
C GLU A 315 22.90 -14.05 10.75
N GLU A 316 22.01 -13.56 11.60
CA GLU A 316 20.92 -14.35 12.22
C GLU A 316 19.74 -14.56 11.26
N ARG A 317 19.48 -13.59 10.37
CA ARG A 317 18.33 -13.58 9.46
C ARG A 317 18.73 -13.54 7.99
N MET A 318 19.85 -14.17 7.65
CA MET A 318 20.48 -14.09 6.32
C MET A 318 19.49 -14.41 5.19
N GLU A 319 18.79 -15.54 5.26
CA GLU A 319 17.80 -15.96 4.25
C GLU A 319 16.66 -14.95 4.09
N ARG A 320 16.19 -14.35 5.18
CA ARG A 320 15.12 -13.34 5.12
C ARG A 320 15.62 -12.03 4.50
N TYR A 321 16.87 -11.64 4.76
CA TYR A 321 17.47 -10.49 4.08
C TYR A 321 17.76 -10.74 2.59
N VAL A 322 17.94 -11.99 2.17
CA VAL A 322 17.97 -12.35 0.74
C VAL A 322 16.63 -12.01 0.08
N ASP A 323 15.51 -12.40 0.70
CA ASP A 323 14.17 -12.09 0.18
C ASP A 323 13.90 -10.58 0.15
N VAL A 324 14.31 -9.85 1.20
CA VAL A 324 14.26 -8.38 1.22
C VAL A 324 15.09 -7.81 0.06
N GLY A 325 16.29 -8.34 -0.18
CA GLY A 325 17.13 -7.96 -1.33
C GLY A 325 16.40 -8.14 -2.67
N TYR A 326 15.77 -9.29 -2.89
CA TYR A 326 14.99 -9.53 -4.10
C TYR A 326 13.78 -8.59 -4.21
N ALA A 327 13.06 -8.33 -3.11
CA ALA A 327 11.93 -7.42 -3.08
C ALA A 327 12.33 -5.96 -3.38
N LEU A 328 13.51 -5.54 -2.91
CA LEU A 328 14.16 -4.25 -3.24
C LEU A 328 14.72 -4.20 -4.68
N GLY A 329 14.66 -5.31 -5.41
CA GLY A 329 15.10 -5.40 -6.80
C GLY A 329 16.59 -5.65 -6.98
N VAL A 330 17.30 -6.14 -5.96
CA VAL A 330 18.69 -6.61 -6.08
C VAL A 330 18.69 -7.83 -6.99
N GLN A 331 19.40 -7.74 -8.12
CA GLN A 331 19.56 -8.84 -9.07
C GLN A 331 21.02 -9.30 -9.08
N TYR A 332 21.23 -10.60 -8.94
CA TYR A 332 22.53 -11.23 -9.16
C TYR A 332 22.51 -12.05 -10.47
N PRO A 333 23.61 -12.10 -11.23
CA PRO A 333 23.72 -12.96 -12.40
C PRO A 333 23.43 -14.43 -12.05
N GLN A 334 22.41 -15.02 -12.67
CA GLN A 334 21.92 -16.39 -12.41
C GLN A 334 22.86 -17.52 -12.91
N TYR A 335 24.19 -17.37 -12.82
CA TYR A 335 25.11 -18.41 -13.30
C TYR A 335 24.99 -19.74 -12.54
N VAL A 336 24.36 -19.75 -11.36
CA VAL A 336 24.31 -20.91 -10.44
C VAL A 336 23.01 -21.73 -10.57
N SER A 337 21.91 -21.16 -11.05
CA SER A 337 20.66 -21.92 -11.24
C SER A 337 20.65 -22.73 -12.55
N GLY A 338 21.27 -22.19 -13.61
CA GLY A 338 21.41 -22.89 -14.89
C GLY A 338 22.33 -24.12 -14.82
N SER A 339 23.34 -24.11 -13.94
CA SER A 339 24.22 -25.25 -13.72
C SER A 339 23.53 -26.38 -12.95
N LYS A 340 22.56 -26.08 -12.08
CA LYS A 340 21.78 -27.08 -11.34
C LYS A 340 20.92 -27.96 -12.26
N SER A 341 20.27 -27.37 -13.27
CA SER A 341 19.50 -28.12 -14.29
C SER A 341 20.38 -28.87 -15.29
N MET A 342 21.55 -28.31 -15.64
CA MET A 342 22.52 -28.96 -16.51
C MET A 342 23.22 -30.16 -15.86
N ILE A 343 23.36 -30.16 -14.53
CA ILE A 343 23.94 -31.26 -13.74
C ILE A 343 22.90 -32.34 -13.43
N GLN A 344 21.64 -31.98 -13.11
CA GLN A 344 20.55 -32.95 -12.95
C GLN A 344 20.32 -33.77 -14.23
N ASN A 345 20.58 -33.17 -15.40
CA ASN A 345 20.49 -33.85 -16.70
C ASN A 345 21.83 -34.46 -17.18
N GLY A 346 22.89 -34.49 -16.34
CA GLY A 346 24.19 -35.09 -16.67
C GLY A 346 24.98 -34.44 -17.82
N SER A 347 24.48 -33.33 -18.37
CA SER A 347 24.96 -32.72 -19.62
C SER A 347 26.28 -31.97 -19.50
N LEU A 348 26.67 -31.56 -18.29
CA LEU A 348 27.90 -30.81 -18.05
C LEU A 348 29.13 -31.69 -18.34
N LEU A 349 29.11 -32.94 -17.86
CA LEU A 349 30.13 -33.95 -18.17
C LEU A 349 30.12 -34.27 -19.66
N THR A 350 28.95 -34.45 -20.29
CA THR A 350 28.86 -34.76 -21.72
C THR A 350 29.40 -33.63 -22.61
N SER A 351 29.26 -32.36 -22.19
CA SER A 351 29.80 -31.21 -22.91
C SER A 351 31.33 -31.09 -22.81
N LEU A 352 31.90 -31.43 -21.66
CA LEU A 352 33.35 -31.50 -21.44
C LEU A 352 33.96 -32.70 -22.19
N PHE A 353 33.26 -33.84 -22.23
CA PHE A 353 33.68 -35.06 -22.95
C PHE A 353 33.53 -34.95 -24.47
N LYS A 354 32.63 -34.11 -25.00
CA LYS A 354 32.55 -33.85 -26.45
C LYS A 354 33.74 -33.05 -26.99
N LYS A 355 34.44 -32.30 -26.14
CA LYS A 355 35.62 -31.50 -26.52
C LYS A 355 36.94 -32.27 -26.49
N ALA A 356 37.01 -33.40 -25.78
CA ALA A 356 38.18 -34.25 -25.73
C ALA A 356 37.87 -35.57 -26.46
N GLY A 357 38.34 -35.72 -27.70
CA GLY A 357 38.10 -36.91 -28.52
C GLY A 357 38.57 -38.22 -27.86
N PRO A 358 38.00 -39.39 -28.23
CA PRO A 358 38.23 -40.62 -27.50
C PRO A 358 39.53 -41.29 -27.94
N THR A 359 40.53 -41.37 -27.05
CA THR A 359 41.65 -42.31 -27.20
C THR A 359 41.43 -43.58 -26.36
N PRO A 360 41.90 -44.76 -26.81
CA PRO A 360 41.69 -46.03 -26.12
C PRO A 360 42.21 -46.08 -24.68
N GLU A 361 43.25 -45.30 -24.36
CA GLU A 361 43.86 -45.22 -23.02
C GLU A 361 42.93 -44.56 -21.98
N VAL A 362 42.02 -43.70 -22.41
CA VAL A 362 41.03 -43.06 -21.52
C VAL A 362 39.97 -44.05 -21.04
N LYS A 363 39.68 -45.09 -21.84
CA LYS A 363 38.68 -46.13 -21.49
C LYS A 363 39.15 -47.08 -20.39
N SER A 364 40.43 -47.42 -20.31
CA SER A 364 40.94 -48.29 -19.23
C SER A 364 41.22 -47.50 -17.94
N TRP A 365 41.57 -46.21 -18.04
CA TRP A 365 41.63 -45.33 -16.87
C TRP A 365 40.25 -45.10 -16.24
N LEU A 366 39.19 -45.11 -17.06
CA LEU A 366 37.81 -44.94 -16.63
C LEU A 366 37.25 -46.15 -15.87
N SER A 367 37.69 -47.39 -16.09
CA SER A 367 37.16 -48.54 -15.35
C SER A 367 37.62 -48.58 -13.90
N ASP A 368 38.85 -48.12 -13.63
CA ASP A 368 39.47 -48.25 -12.31
C ASP A 368 39.11 -47.10 -11.37
N LYS A 369 38.67 -45.95 -11.89
CA LYS A 369 38.33 -44.75 -11.10
C LYS A 369 36.84 -44.51 -10.86
N VAL A 370 35.94 -45.33 -11.40
CA VAL A 370 34.49 -45.24 -11.10
C VAL A 370 34.18 -45.55 -9.63
N HIS A 371 35.07 -46.28 -8.92
CA HIS A 371 34.95 -46.43 -7.46
C HIS A 371 35.50 -45.26 -6.63
N GLN A 372 36.26 -44.33 -7.21
CA GLN A 372 36.70 -43.08 -6.55
C GLN A 372 35.76 -41.88 -6.83
N ALA A 373 34.72 -42.06 -7.65
CA ALA A 373 33.83 -40.98 -8.07
C ALA A 373 32.87 -40.46 -6.99
N GLN A 374 32.79 -41.11 -5.81
CA GLN A 374 31.94 -40.65 -4.70
C GLN A 374 32.54 -39.47 -3.92
N GLY A 375 33.86 -39.25 -3.95
CA GLY A 375 34.50 -38.11 -3.28
C GLY A 375 34.38 -36.79 -4.02
N LEU A 376 34.49 -36.82 -5.35
CA LEU A 376 34.44 -35.62 -6.21
C LEU A 376 33.05 -34.97 -6.24
N ALA A 377 31.98 -35.76 -6.13
CA ALA A 377 30.63 -35.22 -6.02
C ALA A 377 30.43 -34.45 -4.71
N GLY A 378 31.02 -34.91 -3.60
CA GLY A 378 30.99 -34.23 -2.31
C GLY A 378 31.78 -32.91 -2.31
N GLU A 379 32.95 -32.87 -2.95
CA GLU A 379 33.76 -31.65 -3.12
C GLU A 379 33.10 -30.64 -4.06
N ALA A 380 32.51 -31.11 -5.17
CA ALA A 380 31.74 -30.24 -6.06
C ALA A 380 30.53 -29.65 -5.32
N LEU A 381 29.76 -30.47 -4.58
CA LEU A 381 28.62 -30.01 -3.78
C LEU A 381 29.03 -29.03 -2.68
N SER A 382 30.18 -29.20 -2.03
CA SER A 382 30.66 -28.27 -1.00
C SER A 382 31.12 -26.93 -1.61
N VAL A 383 31.78 -26.96 -2.77
CA VAL A 383 32.14 -25.74 -3.52
C VAL A 383 30.88 -25.01 -4.02
N PHE A 384 29.88 -25.73 -4.54
CA PHE A 384 28.61 -25.12 -4.96
C PHE A 384 27.77 -24.59 -3.79
N GLY A 385 27.77 -25.28 -2.65
CA GLY A 385 27.12 -24.81 -1.43
C GLY A 385 27.78 -23.53 -0.89
N PHE A 386 29.11 -23.46 -0.92
CA PHE A 386 29.85 -22.25 -0.57
C PHE A 386 29.56 -21.10 -1.53
N VAL A 387 29.46 -21.37 -2.84
CA VAL A 387 29.12 -20.33 -3.83
C VAL A 387 27.68 -19.84 -3.66
N ASP A 388 26.71 -20.74 -3.40
CA ASP A 388 25.31 -20.35 -3.16
C ASP A 388 25.18 -19.50 -1.89
N ASP A 389 25.80 -19.92 -0.79
CA ASP A 389 25.86 -19.17 0.48
C ASP A 389 26.53 -17.80 0.29
N TRP A 390 27.65 -17.77 -0.45
CA TRP A 390 28.32 -16.52 -0.79
C TRP A 390 27.41 -15.59 -1.60
N VAL A 391 26.73 -16.08 -2.65
CA VAL A 391 25.80 -15.28 -3.46
C VAL A 391 24.64 -14.77 -2.61
N ARG A 392 24.01 -15.62 -1.80
CA ARG A 392 22.94 -15.22 -0.87
C ARG A 392 23.40 -14.11 0.06
N ARG A 393 24.58 -14.27 0.67
CA ARG A 393 25.16 -13.24 1.52
C ARG A 393 25.42 -11.94 0.76
N GLN A 394 25.81 -12.00 -0.51
CA GLN A 394 25.93 -10.80 -1.34
C GLN A 394 24.57 -10.15 -1.65
N VAL A 395 23.50 -10.93 -1.86
CA VAL A 395 22.15 -10.39 -2.05
C VAL A 395 21.66 -9.69 -0.78
N ALA A 396 21.84 -10.32 0.39
CA ALA A 396 21.51 -9.72 1.68
C ALA A 396 22.29 -8.42 1.94
N LYS A 397 23.60 -8.41 1.69
CA LYS A 397 24.42 -7.18 1.76
C LYS A 397 23.99 -6.14 0.73
N GLY A 398 23.61 -6.58 -0.46
CA GLY A 398 23.05 -5.73 -1.52
C GLY A 398 21.74 -5.07 -1.09
N ALA A 399 20.93 -5.71 -0.25
CA ALA A 399 19.72 -5.11 0.32
C ALA A 399 20.06 -3.90 1.20
N ILE A 400 21.06 -4.02 2.08
CA ILE A 400 21.54 -2.93 2.94
C ILE A 400 22.05 -1.78 2.08
N GLU A 401 22.90 -2.08 1.09
CA GLU A 401 23.45 -1.05 0.19
C GLU A 401 22.36 -0.38 -0.65
N LYS A 402 21.31 -1.12 -1.01
CA LYS A 402 20.16 -0.57 -1.74
C LYS A 402 19.38 0.43 -0.88
N VAL A 403 19.22 0.17 0.41
CA VAL A 403 18.62 1.12 1.37
C VAL A 403 19.51 2.35 1.56
N ARG A 404 20.83 2.18 1.74
CA ARG A 404 21.78 3.32 1.80
C ARG A 404 21.74 4.17 0.54
N THR A 405 21.75 3.53 -0.63
CA THR A 405 21.61 4.18 -1.94
C THR A 405 20.30 4.95 -2.02
N LEU A 406 19.19 4.35 -1.60
CA LEU A 406 17.88 4.99 -1.61
C LEU A 406 17.85 6.25 -0.73
N ASN A 407 18.40 6.19 0.49
CA ASN A 407 18.52 7.36 1.37
C ASN A 407 19.29 8.50 0.69
N ARG A 408 20.42 8.20 0.05
CA ARG A 408 21.24 9.18 -0.68
C ARG A 408 20.50 9.79 -1.88
N GLN A 409 19.68 9.00 -2.58
CA GLN A 409 18.84 9.48 -3.68
C GLN A 409 17.70 10.37 -3.19
N LEU A 410 17.05 10.01 -2.07
CA LEU A 410 16.03 10.83 -1.43
C LEU A 410 16.61 12.14 -0.91
N ALA A 411 17.81 12.12 -0.32
CA ALA A 411 18.52 13.31 0.09
C ALA A 411 18.79 14.27 -1.08
N TYR A 412 19.16 13.73 -2.25
CA TYR A 412 19.34 14.53 -3.46
C TYR A 412 18.03 15.17 -3.94
N LEU A 413 16.93 14.43 -3.91
CA LEU A 413 15.64 14.91 -4.40
C LEU A 413 14.92 15.86 -3.43
N THR A 414 15.18 15.74 -2.13
CA THR A 414 14.31 16.33 -1.09
C THR A 414 15.04 17.06 0.02
N GLU A 415 16.37 17.12 -0.01
CA GLU A 415 17.21 17.70 1.06
C GLU A 415 16.95 17.06 2.43
N MET A 416 16.58 15.78 2.41
CA MET A 416 16.51 14.94 3.61
C MET A 416 17.93 14.71 4.15
N PRO A 417 18.19 14.93 5.45
CA PRO A 417 19.51 14.69 6.05
C PRO A 417 19.98 13.24 5.91
N LEU A 418 21.31 13.03 5.85
CA LEU A 418 21.95 11.71 5.74
C LEU A 418 22.67 11.25 7.01
N ASN A 419 22.68 12.08 8.05
CA ASN A 419 23.25 11.77 9.36
C ASN A 419 22.51 12.59 10.44
N LEU A 420 22.75 12.25 11.71
CA LEU A 420 22.09 12.95 12.82
C LEU A 420 22.62 14.39 13.03
N LYS A 421 23.86 14.66 12.63
CA LYS A 421 24.46 16.00 12.76
C LYS A 421 23.74 17.01 11.87
N ASP A 422 23.53 16.67 10.61
CA ASP A 422 22.79 17.46 9.60
C ASP A 422 21.28 17.45 9.88
N ALA A 423 20.79 16.49 10.68
CA ALA A 423 19.43 16.48 11.19
C ALA A 423 19.19 17.43 12.38
N GLY A 424 20.22 18.13 12.86
CA GLY A 424 20.12 19.16 13.89
C GLY A 424 20.73 18.78 15.25
N ILE A 425 21.45 17.66 15.37
CA ILE A 425 22.19 17.35 16.60
C ILE A 425 23.59 17.99 16.53
N ASP A 426 23.74 19.16 17.16
CA ASP A 426 24.99 19.94 17.18
C ASP A 426 25.80 19.79 18.48
N ASP A 427 25.27 19.10 19.49
CA ASP A 427 25.84 18.94 20.83
C ASP A 427 26.85 17.79 20.97
N GLN A 428 27.34 17.23 19.86
CA GLN A 428 28.26 16.09 19.83
C GLN A 428 27.74 14.85 20.55
N LEU A 429 26.42 14.60 20.47
CA LEU A 429 25.71 13.52 21.15
C LEU A 429 25.84 13.60 22.68
N ALA A 430 25.74 14.79 23.27
CA ALA A 430 25.86 14.96 24.72
C ALA A 430 24.85 14.10 25.51
N LYS A 431 23.68 13.80 24.92
CA LYS A 431 22.64 12.93 25.49
C LYS A 431 22.68 11.48 24.99
N LEU A 432 23.81 11.00 24.44
CA LEU A 432 23.95 9.64 23.91
C LEU A 432 23.47 8.56 24.88
N GLU A 433 23.91 8.64 26.14
CA GLU A 433 23.54 7.63 27.15
C GLU A 433 22.04 7.65 27.47
N THR A 434 21.39 8.82 27.42
CA THR A 434 19.94 8.93 27.55
C THR A 434 19.25 8.25 26.37
N VAL A 435 19.67 8.52 25.12
CA VAL A 435 19.12 7.83 23.94
C VAL A 435 19.28 6.32 24.05
N VAL A 436 20.46 5.85 24.43
CA VAL A 436 20.72 4.41 24.58
C VAL A 436 19.84 3.80 25.67
N GLN A 437 19.67 4.47 26.82
CA GLN A 437 18.79 4.00 27.88
C GLN A 437 17.34 3.92 27.40
N THR A 438 16.82 5.01 26.84
CA THR A 438 15.44 5.09 26.35
C THR A 438 15.17 4.07 25.26
N ALA A 439 16.11 3.85 24.34
CA ALA A 439 15.97 2.85 23.29
C ALA A 439 15.89 1.42 23.88
N MET A 440 16.74 1.10 24.86
CA MET A 440 16.74 -0.22 25.52
C MET A 440 15.48 -0.50 26.35
N GLU A 441 14.74 0.55 26.74
CA GLU A 441 13.47 0.45 27.46
C GLU A 441 12.24 0.42 26.53
N ASP A 442 12.46 0.60 25.22
CA ASP A 442 11.38 0.57 24.24
C ASP A 442 10.91 -0.86 23.96
N GLY A 443 9.59 -1.07 23.97
CA GLY A 443 8.99 -2.39 23.74
C GLY A 443 9.31 -3.00 22.37
N ALA A 444 9.61 -2.18 21.35
CA ALA A 444 10.02 -2.66 20.03
C ALA A 444 11.32 -3.49 20.07
N MET A 445 12.18 -3.27 21.07
CA MET A 445 13.43 -4.03 21.21
C MET A 445 13.21 -5.53 21.44
N LEU A 446 12.07 -5.92 22.03
CA LEU A 446 11.77 -7.30 22.40
C LEU A 446 11.63 -8.22 21.17
N TYR A 447 11.11 -7.67 20.08
CA TYR A 447 10.75 -8.41 18.87
C TYR A 447 11.90 -8.53 17.87
N ASN A 448 12.95 -7.69 18.02
CA ASN A 448 14.12 -7.74 17.14
C ASN A 448 14.74 -9.15 17.09
N PRO A 449 15.09 -9.69 15.91
CA PRO A 449 15.56 -11.06 15.75
C PRO A 449 16.83 -11.39 16.53
N VAL A 450 17.74 -10.42 16.68
CA VAL A 450 18.93 -10.55 17.52
C VAL A 450 18.69 -9.77 18.82
N GLU A 451 18.95 -10.38 19.97
CA GLU A 451 18.76 -9.72 21.26
C GLU A 451 19.55 -8.40 21.35
N PRO A 452 18.90 -7.23 21.40
CA PRO A 452 19.58 -5.95 21.31
C PRO A 452 20.60 -5.75 22.44
N GLN A 453 21.83 -5.42 22.05
CA GLN A 453 22.91 -5.15 23.01
C GLN A 453 23.10 -3.66 23.19
N ARG A 454 23.17 -3.18 24.43
CA ARG A 454 23.41 -1.75 24.75
C ARG A 454 24.62 -1.16 24.01
N LYS A 455 25.71 -1.94 23.91
CA LYS A 455 26.93 -1.53 23.17
C LYS A 455 26.67 -1.38 21.66
N ALA A 456 25.84 -2.25 21.08
CA ALA A 456 25.47 -2.18 19.67
C ALA A 456 24.58 -0.96 19.40
N VAL A 457 23.55 -0.73 20.23
CA VAL A 457 22.71 0.49 20.15
C VAL A 457 23.58 1.76 20.16
N ARG A 458 24.51 1.85 21.11
CA ARG A 458 25.44 3.00 21.20
C ARG A 458 26.27 3.15 19.92
N ALA A 459 26.85 2.07 19.42
CA ALA A 459 27.69 2.10 18.22
C ALA A 459 26.90 2.51 16.97
N ILE A 460 25.66 2.04 16.82
CA ILE A 460 24.76 2.43 15.73
C ILE A 460 24.49 3.94 15.78
N VAL A 461 24.07 4.48 16.92
CA VAL A 461 23.79 5.93 17.05
C VAL A 461 25.03 6.77 16.72
N GLN A 462 26.22 6.36 17.17
CA GLN A 462 27.47 7.04 16.84
C GLN A 462 27.82 6.95 15.35
N THR A 463 27.61 5.80 14.72
CA THR A 463 27.84 5.59 13.29
C THR A 463 26.94 6.49 12.45
N VAL A 464 25.65 6.52 12.78
CA VAL A 464 24.66 7.35 12.09
C VAL A 464 24.90 8.85 12.33
N TYR A 465 25.42 9.24 13.48
CA TYR A 465 25.83 10.63 13.73
C TYR A 465 27.04 11.06 12.89
N GLY A 466 28.06 10.21 12.79
CA GLY A 466 29.31 10.51 12.11
C GLY A 466 29.34 10.23 10.61
N ASN A 467 28.23 9.75 10.01
CA ASN A 467 28.19 9.38 8.61
C ASN A 467 28.41 10.60 7.69
N ASN A 468 29.29 10.46 6.69
CA ASN A 468 29.65 11.50 5.73
C ASN A 468 29.19 11.18 4.30
N ASP A 469 28.15 10.35 4.17
CA ASP A 469 27.53 10.05 2.89
C ASP A 469 27.07 11.31 2.18
N LYS A 470 27.21 11.30 0.85
CA LYS A 470 26.81 12.41 -0.01
C LYS A 470 25.53 12.08 -0.77
N PRO A 471 24.66 13.06 -1.01
CA PRO A 471 23.51 12.90 -1.90
C PRO A 471 23.91 12.26 -3.22
N LEU A 472 23.10 11.32 -3.70
CA LEU A 472 23.33 10.61 -4.96
C LEU A 472 22.36 11.14 -6.01
N CYS A 473 22.91 11.72 -7.08
CA CYS A 473 22.11 12.30 -8.16
C CYS A 473 21.14 11.27 -8.76
N VAL A 474 19.90 11.71 -8.99
CA VAL A 474 18.85 10.93 -9.65
C VAL A 474 18.50 11.65 -10.95
N PRO A 475 18.92 11.12 -12.13
CA PRO A 475 18.53 11.70 -13.40
C PRO A 475 17.02 11.55 -13.61
N MET A 476 16.32 12.65 -13.89
CA MET A 476 14.86 12.65 -14.07
C MET A 476 14.37 11.77 -15.23
N ASN A 477 15.24 11.49 -16.20
CA ASN A 477 15.00 10.57 -17.31
C ASN A 477 15.13 9.08 -16.93
N GLN A 478 15.77 8.77 -15.80
CA GLN A 478 15.93 7.42 -15.27
C GLN A 478 14.85 7.06 -14.24
N LEU A 479 14.20 8.05 -13.63
CA LEU A 479 12.93 7.84 -12.96
C LEU A 479 11.94 7.38 -14.02
N GLY A 480 11.45 6.14 -13.88
CA GLY A 480 10.57 5.50 -14.83
C GLY A 480 9.56 6.48 -15.42
N GLN A 481 9.31 6.38 -16.72
CA GLN A 481 8.27 7.19 -17.33
C GLN A 481 7.01 7.01 -16.50
N SER A 482 6.44 8.14 -16.05
CA SER A 482 5.05 8.14 -15.59
C SER A 482 4.31 7.32 -16.64
N ALA A 483 3.47 6.37 -16.23
CA ALA A 483 2.49 5.87 -17.16
C ALA A 483 1.71 7.09 -17.60
N GLU A 484 2.11 7.69 -18.73
CA GLU A 484 1.56 8.93 -19.24
C GLU A 484 0.06 8.78 -19.12
N LYS A 485 -0.60 9.79 -18.52
CA LYS A 485 -2.04 9.94 -18.49
C LYS A 485 -2.60 9.92 -19.93
N LYS A 486 -2.63 8.77 -20.58
CA LYS A 486 -3.50 8.51 -21.73
C LYS A 486 -4.88 8.19 -21.18
N GLY A 487 -5.51 9.21 -20.58
CA GLY A 487 -6.96 9.32 -20.57
C GLY A 487 -7.71 9.14 -19.25
N SER A 488 -7.27 9.74 -18.14
CA SER A 488 -8.13 9.84 -16.93
C SER A 488 -8.65 11.26 -16.68
N ARG A 489 -7.85 12.33 -16.89
CA ARG A 489 -8.34 13.73 -16.70
C ARG A 489 -9.34 14.21 -17.75
N SER A 490 -9.51 13.52 -18.88
CA SER A 490 -10.43 13.95 -19.94
C SER A 490 -11.86 13.41 -19.79
N PHE A 491 -12.20 12.64 -18.76
CA PHE A 491 -13.51 11.97 -18.71
C PHE A 491 -14.24 12.08 -17.38
N GLN A 492 -13.95 13.12 -16.61
CA GLN A 492 -14.70 13.48 -15.42
C GLN A 492 -15.35 14.85 -15.66
N ASN A 493 -16.58 15.02 -15.18
CA ASN A 493 -17.42 16.20 -15.41
C ASN A 493 -17.65 16.48 -16.91
N VAL A 494 -17.88 15.43 -17.70
CA VAL A 494 -18.13 15.55 -19.14
C VAL A 494 -19.53 16.12 -19.40
N PHE A 495 -20.48 15.81 -18.51
CA PHE A 495 -21.87 16.22 -18.65
C PHE A 495 -22.25 17.25 -17.59
N SER A 496 -22.64 18.45 -18.04
CA SER A 496 -23.14 19.53 -17.17
C SER A 496 -24.61 19.35 -16.77
N ASP A 497 -25.41 18.70 -17.62
CA ASP A 497 -26.86 18.58 -17.49
C ASP A 497 -27.40 17.32 -18.20
N SER A 498 -28.64 16.95 -17.88
CA SER A 498 -29.30 15.76 -18.42
C SER A 498 -29.57 15.86 -19.92
N GLU A 499 -29.79 17.05 -20.44
CA GLU A 499 -30.00 17.30 -21.87
C GLU A 499 -28.75 16.93 -22.68
N THR A 500 -27.57 17.26 -22.17
CA THR A 500 -26.29 16.87 -22.75
C THR A 500 -26.09 15.35 -22.71
N VAL A 501 -26.53 14.68 -21.64
CA VAL A 501 -26.51 13.20 -21.58
C VAL A 501 -27.41 12.59 -22.65
N TYR A 502 -28.63 13.09 -22.84
CA TYR A 502 -29.53 12.60 -23.88
C TYR A 502 -28.98 12.85 -25.28
N ARG A 503 -28.43 14.05 -25.54
CA ARG A 503 -27.81 14.38 -26.82
C ARG A 503 -26.64 13.47 -27.16
N VAL A 504 -25.77 13.19 -26.19
CA VAL A 504 -24.54 12.44 -26.42
C VAL A 504 -24.75 10.93 -26.31
N ILE A 505 -25.22 10.45 -25.15
CA ILE A 505 -25.38 9.01 -24.90
C ILE A 505 -26.66 8.48 -25.58
N GLY A 506 -27.77 9.21 -25.47
CA GLY A 506 -29.02 8.84 -26.15
C GLY A 506 -28.86 8.85 -27.68
N GLY A 507 -28.34 9.93 -28.23
CA GLY A 507 -28.05 10.02 -29.67
C GLY A 507 -27.03 8.98 -30.16
N PHE A 508 -26.10 8.52 -29.31
CA PHE A 508 -25.24 7.40 -29.68
C PHE A 508 -25.99 6.07 -29.77
N PHE A 509 -27.00 5.83 -28.92
CA PHE A 509 -27.87 4.67 -29.09
C PHE A 509 -28.69 4.76 -30.38
N ASP A 510 -29.17 5.94 -30.77
CA ASP A 510 -29.82 6.15 -32.07
C ASP A 510 -28.87 5.83 -33.23
N ARG A 511 -27.60 6.23 -33.11
CA ARG A 511 -26.55 5.87 -34.09
C ARG A 511 -26.32 4.36 -34.16
N LEU A 512 -26.34 3.67 -33.03
CA LEU A 512 -26.20 2.20 -32.98
C LEU A 512 -27.43 1.49 -33.57
N LYS A 513 -28.63 2.05 -33.37
CA LYS A 513 -29.88 1.58 -33.99
C LYS A 513 -29.78 1.57 -35.51
N GLU A 514 -29.23 2.63 -36.11
CA GLU A 514 -29.10 2.78 -37.56
C GLU A 514 -27.92 2.00 -38.18
N HIS A 515 -27.02 1.46 -37.36
CA HIS A 515 -25.83 0.78 -37.85
C HIS A 515 -26.14 -0.59 -38.46
N GLU A 516 -25.78 -0.82 -39.73
CA GLU A 516 -26.14 -2.00 -40.55
C GLU A 516 -25.94 -3.35 -39.87
N LYS A 517 -24.90 -3.50 -39.03
CA LYS A 517 -24.60 -4.75 -38.33
C LYS A 517 -25.08 -4.78 -36.87
N MET A 518 -25.14 -3.63 -36.20
CA MET A 518 -25.39 -3.61 -34.75
C MET A 518 -26.86 -3.41 -34.43
N GLY A 519 -27.58 -2.59 -35.20
CA GLY A 519 -29.02 -2.43 -35.06
C GLY A 519 -29.77 -3.76 -35.07
N PRO A 520 -29.57 -4.63 -36.08
CA PRO A 520 -30.23 -5.94 -36.14
C PRO A 520 -29.83 -6.88 -34.99
N GLU A 521 -28.57 -6.89 -34.58
CA GLU A 521 -28.11 -7.73 -33.47
C GLU A 521 -28.65 -7.26 -32.12
N LEU A 522 -28.80 -5.94 -31.93
CA LEU A 522 -29.46 -5.35 -30.76
C LEU A 522 -30.96 -5.64 -30.74
N ALA A 523 -31.63 -5.57 -31.89
CA ALA A 523 -33.06 -5.92 -32.01
C ALA A 523 -33.32 -7.40 -31.70
N LYS A 524 -32.45 -8.31 -32.15
CA LYS A 524 -32.57 -9.76 -31.87
C LYS A 524 -32.50 -10.13 -30.39
N THR A 525 -32.06 -9.21 -29.52
CA THR A 525 -31.93 -9.49 -28.10
C THR A 525 -33.26 -9.70 -27.40
N ASN A 526 -34.35 -9.11 -27.93
CA ASN A 526 -35.68 -9.13 -27.31
C ASN A 526 -35.63 -8.71 -25.83
N LEU A 527 -34.88 -7.66 -25.53
CA LEU A 527 -34.65 -7.15 -24.18
C LEU A 527 -35.20 -5.74 -24.02
N LEU A 528 -35.77 -5.46 -22.85
CA LEU A 528 -35.98 -4.10 -22.37
C LEU A 528 -34.97 -3.76 -21.28
N ILE A 529 -34.06 -2.84 -21.58
CA ILE A 529 -32.99 -2.41 -20.69
C ILE A 529 -33.16 -0.94 -20.38
N GLN A 530 -33.11 -0.58 -19.10
CA GLN A 530 -33.14 0.79 -18.64
C GLN A 530 -31.79 1.19 -18.02
N PHE A 531 -31.25 2.31 -18.47
CA PHE A 531 -30.06 2.94 -17.91
C PHE A 531 -30.47 4.15 -17.08
N ILE A 532 -30.05 4.18 -15.82
CA ILE A 532 -30.28 5.26 -14.86
C ILE A 532 -28.95 5.93 -14.55
N TYR A 533 -28.70 7.07 -15.19
CA TYR A 533 -27.49 7.86 -15.00
C TYR A 533 -27.62 8.79 -13.80
N LYS A 534 -26.52 8.99 -13.09
CA LYS A 534 -26.38 9.91 -11.96
C LYS A 534 -25.31 10.96 -12.28
N LYS A 535 -25.52 12.18 -11.79
CA LYS A 535 -24.61 13.33 -11.92
C LYS A 535 -24.19 13.57 -13.39
N PRO A 536 -25.07 14.13 -14.24
CA PRO A 536 -26.45 14.57 -13.98
C PRO A 536 -27.46 13.40 -14.09
N SER A 537 -28.67 13.59 -13.55
CA SER A 537 -29.71 12.55 -13.54
C SER A 537 -30.37 12.42 -14.92
N ALA A 538 -30.30 11.24 -15.53
CA ALA A 538 -30.95 10.96 -16.81
C ALA A 538 -31.38 9.49 -16.88
N VAL A 539 -32.49 9.22 -17.58
CA VAL A 539 -33.02 7.86 -17.76
C VAL A 539 -33.12 7.57 -19.25
N ILE A 540 -32.46 6.51 -19.72
CA ILE A 540 -32.54 6.06 -21.12
C ILE A 540 -33.02 4.63 -21.13
N THR A 541 -34.12 4.35 -21.82
CA THR A 541 -34.69 3.01 -21.93
C THR A 541 -34.60 2.52 -23.36
N ILE A 542 -34.04 1.34 -23.56
CA ILE A 542 -33.93 0.66 -24.85
C ILE A 542 -34.89 -0.52 -24.86
N ASP A 543 -35.88 -0.49 -25.74
CA ASP A 543 -36.83 -1.58 -25.95
C ASP A 543 -36.53 -2.28 -27.29
N ALA A 544 -36.00 -3.49 -27.19
CA ALA A 544 -35.73 -4.38 -28.32
C ALA A 544 -36.79 -5.48 -28.49
N ARG A 545 -37.94 -5.38 -27.81
CA ARG A 545 -38.99 -6.43 -27.85
C ARG A 545 -39.92 -6.32 -29.07
N GLY A 546 -39.96 -5.15 -29.70
CA GLY A 546 -40.76 -4.89 -30.90
C GLY A 546 -40.02 -5.24 -32.20
N ASP A 547 -40.69 -5.02 -33.33
CA ASP A 547 -40.11 -5.22 -34.67
C ASP A 547 -38.93 -4.26 -34.95
N GLU A 548 -38.91 -3.11 -34.28
CA GLU A 548 -37.82 -2.14 -34.32
C GLU A 548 -37.32 -1.79 -32.91
N LEU A 549 -36.02 -1.46 -32.82
CA LEU A 549 -35.41 -0.96 -31.59
C LEU A 549 -35.99 0.43 -31.26
N ALA A 550 -36.60 0.60 -30.09
CA ALA A 550 -37.09 1.89 -29.61
C ALA A 550 -36.21 2.41 -28.48
N ILE A 551 -35.91 3.72 -28.51
CA ILE A 551 -35.10 4.41 -27.49
C ILE A 551 -35.97 5.51 -26.89
N TYR A 552 -36.10 5.50 -25.58
CA TYR A 552 -36.89 6.45 -24.81
C TYR A 552 -35.97 7.27 -23.91
N HIS A 553 -36.18 8.59 -23.88
CA HIS A 553 -35.50 9.52 -22.99
C HIS A 553 -36.44 9.96 -21.87
N GLY A 554 -35.96 9.95 -20.63
CA GLY A 554 -36.75 10.25 -19.44
C GLY A 554 -37.49 9.02 -18.89
N ASP A 555 -38.37 9.29 -17.93
CA ASP A 555 -39.20 8.25 -17.32
C ASP A 555 -40.20 7.69 -18.34
N CYS A 556 -40.36 6.38 -18.34
CA CYS A 556 -41.35 5.68 -19.17
C CYS A 556 -42.08 4.63 -18.34
N ASP A 557 -43.35 4.38 -18.65
CA ASP A 557 -44.20 3.41 -17.93
C ASP A 557 -43.87 1.92 -18.25
N LEU A 558 -42.72 1.66 -18.88
CA LEU A 558 -42.27 0.32 -19.22
C LEU A 558 -41.54 -0.33 -18.04
N THR A 559 -41.77 -1.62 -17.83
CA THR A 559 -41.09 -2.40 -16.78
C THR A 559 -39.83 -3.07 -17.36
N PRO A 560 -38.62 -2.65 -16.97
CA PRO A 560 -37.38 -3.23 -17.49
C PRO A 560 -37.09 -4.64 -16.99
N GLU A 561 -36.62 -5.50 -17.90
CA GLU A 561 -36.01 -6.80 -17.55
C GLU A 561 -34.66 -6.60 -16.87
N VAL A 562 -33.95 -5.53 -17.23
CA VAL A 562 -32.67 -5.15 -16.63
C VAL A 562 -32.63 -3.64 -16.42
N THR A 563 -32.28 -3.23 -15.20
CA THR A 563 -31.95 -1.84 -14.89
C THR A 563 -30.48 -1.73 -14.56
N MET A 564 -29.76 -0.78 -15.17
CA MET A 564 -28.37 -0.47 -14.90
C MET A 564 -28.25 0.97 -14.41
N SER A 565 -27.76 1.17 -13.20
CA SER A 565 -27.52 2.51 -12.64
C SER A 565 -26.03 2.81 -12.52
N MET A 566 -25.59 3.97 -13.01
CA MET A 566 -24.17 4.36 -13.07
C MET A 566 -24.00 5.89 -13.13
N ASN A 567 -22.77 6.39 -13.02
CA ASN A 567 -22.47 7.81 -13.33
C ASN A 567 -22.52 8.03 -14.85
N ALA A 568 -23.01 9.18 -15.32
CA ALA A 568 -23.03 9.52 -16.75
C ALA A 568 -21.62 9.52 -17.39
N ASP A 569 -20.62 10.06 -16.68
CA ASP A 569 -19.22 10.07 -17.11
C ASP A 569 -18.64 8.66 -17.23
N PHE A 570 -19.08 7.74 -16.37
CA PHE A 570 -18.71 6.33 -16.50
C PHE A 570 -19.22 5.73 -17.81
N ALA A 571 -20.44 6.09 -18.23
CA ALA A 571 -21.00 5.63 -19.51
C ALA A 571 -20.16 6.15 -20.68
N HIS A 572 -19.71 7.40 -20.61
CA HIS A 572 -18.82 7.99 -21.60
C HIS A 572 -17.47 7.27 -21.64
N LEU A 573 -16.86 6.97 -20.49
CA LEU A 573 -15.63 6.16 -20.37
C LEU A 573 -15.79 4.76 -20.96
N PHE A 574 -16.93 4.11 -20.69
CA PHE A 574 -17.26 2.78 -21.20
C PHE A 574 -17.30 2.77 -22.73
N TRP A 575 -17.96 3.76 -23.36
CA TRP A 575 -18.04 3.83 -24.81
C TRP A 575 -16.72 4.21 -25.50
N HIS A 576 -15.77 4.83 -24.78
CA HIS A 576 -14.38 4.96 -25.25
C HIS A 576 -13.56 3.66 -25.16
N GLY A 577 -14.15 2.56 -24.68
CA GLY A 577 -13.44 1.30 -24.43
C GLY A 577 -12.45 1.39 -23.27
N LYS A 578 -12.57 2.41 -22.41
CA LYS A 578 -11.65 2.68 -21.28
C LYS A 578 -12.16 2.17 -19.94
N ALA A 579 -13.39 1.65 -19.89
CA ALA A 579 -13.96 1.02 -18.70
C ALA A 579 -14.46 -0.40 -18.99
N ASN A 580 -14.26 -1.31 -18.03
CA ASN A 580 -14.75 -2.67 -18.10
C ASN A 580 -16.00 -2.82 -17.23
N LEU A 581 -17.12 -3.22 -17.82
CA LEU A 581 -18.40 -3.33 -17.11
C LEU A 581 -18.37 -4.34 -15.96
N ILE A 582 -17.67 -5.47 -16.12
CA ILE A 582 -17.56 -6.49 -15.07
C ILE A 582 -16.78 -5.93 -13.88
N THR A 583 -15.64 -5.28 -14.14
CA THR A 583 -14.87 -4.61 -13.09
C THR A 583 -15.69 -3.53 -12.38
N ALA A 584 -16.47 -2.75 -13.14
CA ALA A 584 -17.31 -1.70 -12.57
C ALA A 584 -18.47 -2.24 -11.72
N LEU A 585 -19.05 -3.39 -12.08
CA LEU A 585 -20.03 -4.11 -11.26
C LEU A 585 -19.38 -4.60 -9.95
N THR A 586 -18.16 -5.17 -10.02
CA THR A 586 -17.41 -5.62 -8.83
C THR A 586 -17.07 -4.45 -7.91
N LYS A 587 -16.68 -3.30 -8.48
CA LYS A 587 -16.39 -2.05 -7.75
C LYS A 587 -17.63 -1.29 -7.29
N ARG A 588 -18.84 -1.75 -7.64
CA ARG A 588 -20.12 -1.09 -7.35
C ARG A 588 -20.26 0.31 -7.96
N GLU A 589 -19.45 0.64 -8.96
CA GLU A 589 -19.56 1.86 -9.79
C GLU A 589 -20.81 1.78 -10.70
N VAL A 590 -21.16 0.54 -11.09
CA VAL A 590 -22.43 0.22 -11.77
C VAL A 590 -23.24 -0.70 -10.86
N LYS A 591 -24.53 -0.41 -10.71
CA LYS A 591 -25.51 -1.29 -10.05
C LYS A 591 -26.43 -1.87 -11.11
N ALA A 592 -26.49 -3.18 -11.23
CA ALA A 592 -27.42 -3.85 -12.13
C ALA A 592 -28.49 -4.62 -11.34
N ARG A 593 -29.75 -4.55 -11.79
CA ARG A 593 -30.90 -5.29 -11.25
C ARG A 593 -31.61 -6.01 -12.39
N GLY A 594 -32.13 -7.21 -12.13
CA GLY A 594 -32.84 -8.02 -13.14
C GLY A 594 -31.94 -9.08 -13.78
N ASN A 595 -32.18 -9.41 -15.04
CA ASN A 595 -31.48 -10.49 -15.76
C ASN A 595 -30.09 -10.07 -16.30
N VAL A 596 -29.17 -9.71 -15.40
CA VAL A 596 -27.81 -9.23 -15.72
C VAL A 596 -27.00 -10.16 -16.64
N PRO A 597 -27.07 -11.51 -16.52
CA PRO A 597 -26.34 -12.40 -17.42
C PRO A 597 -26.69 -12.23 -18.91
N LYS A 598 -27.94 -11.89 -19.24
CA LYS A 598 -28.32 -11.60 -20.64
C LYS A 598 -27.60 -10.36 -21.17
N THR A 599 -27.49 -9.30 -20.36
CA THR A 599 -26.79 -8.06 -20.74
C THR A 599 -25.27 -8.27 -20.91
N ILE A 600 -24.65 -9.09 -20.07
CA ILE A 600 -23.21 -9.41 -20.18
C ILE A 600 -22.91 -10.13 -21.50
N LYS A 601 -23.80 -11.01 -21.97
CA LYS A 601 -23.65 -11.71 -23.26
C LYS A 601 -23.69 -10.78 -24.47
N LEU A 602 -24.16 -9.54 -24.31
CA LEU A 602 -24.20 -8.52 -25.38
C LEU A 602 -22.89 -7.75 -25.51
N LEU A 603 -22.00 -7.77 -24.50
CA LEU A 603 -20.74 -7.03 -24.55
C LEU A 603 -19.92 -7.34 -25.82
N PRO A 604 -19.75 -8.61 -26.27
CA PRO A 604 -19.05 -8.91 -27.51
C PRO A 604 -19.69 -8.27 -28.75
N VAL A 605 -21.02 -8.16 -28.78
CA VAL A 605 -21.78 -7.53 -29.87
C VAL A 605 -21.55 -6.01 -29.90
N LEU A 606 -21.34 -5.40 -28.72
CA LEU A 606 -21.07 -3.97 -28.55
C LEU A 606 -19.60 -3.59 -28.76
N ASN A 607 -18.66 -4.54 -28.81
CA ASN A 607 -17.23 -4.24 -29.02
C ASN A 607 -16.94 -3.31 -30.22
N PRO A 608 -17.60 -3.44 -31.38
CA PRO A 608 -17.40 -2.52 -32.51
C PRO A 608 -17.85 -1.08 -32.22
N ALA A 609 -18.81 -0.89 -31.31
CA ALA A 609 -19.31 0.44 -30.93
C ALA A 609 -18.22 1.31 -30.31
N TYR A 610 -17.21 0.72 -29.66
CA TYR A 610 -16.10 1.47 -29.06
C TYR A 610 -15.28 2.26 -30.09
N ALA A 611 -15.17 1.75 -31.32
CA ALA A 611 -14.51 2.47 -32.41
C ALA A 611 -15.42 3.53 -33.05
N LEU A 612 -16.75 3.34 -32.99
CA LEU A 612 -17.72 4.29 -33.54
C LEU A 612 -17.93 5.51 -32.65
N TYR A 613 -17.87 5.34 -31.34
CA TYR A 613 -18.18 6.41 -30.40
C TYR A 613 -17.32 7.68 -30.60
N PRO A 614 -15.98 7.60 -30.73
CA PRO A 614 -15.16 8.78 -31.00
C PRO A 614 -15.46 9.45 -32.34
N VAL A 615 -15.90 8.69 -33.35
CA VAL A 615 -16.30 9.22 -34.66
C VAL A 615 -17.61 9.99 -34.52
N TYR A 616 -18.60 9.39 -33.85
CA TYR A 616 -19.88 10.01 -33.55
C TYR A 616 -19.72 11.33 -32.77
N LEU A 617 -18.86 11.35 -31.75
CA LEU A 617 -18.60 12.58 -30.97
C LEU A 617 -18.07 13.73 -31.86
N LYS A 618 -17.22 13.43 -32.85
CA LYS A 618 -16.75 14.44 -33.82
C LYS A 618 -17.87 14.92 -34.73
N GLU A 619 -18.76 14.02 -35.18
CA GLU A 619 -19.90 14.37 -36.04
C GLU A 619 -20.86 15.35 -35.35
N ILE A 620 -21.07 15.19 -34.04
CA ILE A 620 -21.95 16.08 -33.26
C ILE A 620 -21.23 17.29 -32.65
N GLY A 621 -19.94 17.51 -32.96
CA GLY A 621 -19.14 18.61 -32.43
C GLY A 621 -18.88 18.54 -30.92
N PHE A 622 -18.83 17.34 -30.34
CA PHE A 622 -18.57 17.12 -28.93
C PHE A 622 -17.11 16.66 -28.74
N GLU A 623 -16.15 17.59 -28.84
CA GLU A 623 -14.73 17.29 -28.60
C GLU A 623 -14.33 17.51 -27.13
N LEU A 624 -13.43 16.66 -26.64
CA LEU A 624 -12.88 16.70 -25.27
C LEU A 624 -12.09 17.98 -24.93
N ASN A 625 -11.91 18.90 -25.89
CA ASN A 625 -11.22 20.17 -25.73
C ASN A 625 -12.15 21.34 -25.36
N ASP A 626 -13.48 21.15 -25.38
CA ASP A 626 -14.46 22.21 -25.07
C ASP A 626 -14.97 22.21 -23.62
N LEU A 627 -14.40 21.37 -22.76
CA LEU A 627 -14.64 21.41 -21.31
C LEU A 627 -13.57 22.32 -20.69
N LYS A 628 -13.93 23.58 -20.45
CA LYS A 628 -13.11 24.57 -19.74
C LYS A 628 -12.78 24.16 -18.31
#